data_AF-A0A960R1M9-F1
#
_entry.id   AF-A0A960R1M9-F1
#
_cell.length_a   1.000
_cell.length_b   1.000
_cell.length_c   1.000
_cell.angle_alpha   90.00
_cell.angle_beta   90.00
_cell.angle_gamma   90.00
#
_symmetry.space_group_name_H-M   'P 1'
#
loop_
_entity.id
_entity.type
_entity.pdbx_description
1 polymer ?
#
loop_
_entity_poly.entity_id
_entity_poly.type
_entity_poly.pdbx_seq_one_letter_code
_entity_poly.pdbx_strand_id
1 'polypeptide(L)' 'MVRSYRDQSRPEFGQKRTVSRELRDMITTALRQAHEKQPALSTDPDDFLLSNFSIGLEGMGHWATECEISDLGLTAISQP' A
#
# COMPACT_ATOMS: atom_id res chain seq x y z
N MET A 1 16.12 6.60 -3.04
CA MET A 1 16.48 5.82 -1.84
C MET A 1 15.21 5.61 -1.02
N VAL A 2 14.52 4.48 -1.18
CA VAL A 2 13.26 4.20 -0.48
C VAL A 2 13.61 3.60 0.89
N ARG A 3 13.41 4.36 1.96
CA ARG A 3 13.64 3.86 3.33
C ARG A 3 12.61 2.78 3.67
N SER A 4 13.10 1.64 4.15
CA SER A 4 12.28 0.54 4.70
C SER A 4 11.34 1.07 5.79
N TYR A 5 10.10 0.55 5.84
CA TYR A 5 9.06 0.94 6.80
C TYR A 5 9.52 0.82 8.27
N ARG A 6 10.51 -0.04 8.54
CA ARG A 6 11.05 -0.32 9.88
C ARG A 6 11.92 0.79 10.46
N ASP A 7 12.39 1.74 9.65
CA ASP A 7 13.28 2.84 10.09
C ASP A 7 12.57 4.19 10.26
N GLN A 8 11.24 4.22 10.24
CA GLN A 8 10.49 5.46 10.47
C GLN A 8 10.19 5.65 11.95
N SER A 9 10.51 6.83 12.49
CA SER A 9 10.10 7.21 13.85
C SER A 9 8.58 7.13 13.99
N ARG A 10 8.14 6.70 15.18
CA ARG A 10 6.71 6.64 15.53
C ARG A 10 6.06 7.99 15.22
N PRO A 11 4.95 8.02 14.47
CA PRO A 11 4.26 9.26 14.17
C PRO A 11 3.68 9.91 15.43
N GLU A 12 3.74 11.24 15.46
CA GLU A 12 3.11 12.08 16.47
C GLU A 12 1.69 12.48 16.03
N PHE A 13 0.84 12.83 16.99
CA PHE A 13 -0.53 13.26 16.70
C PHE A 13 -0.54 14.56 15.89
N GLY A 14 -1.31 14.61 14.80
CA GLY A 14 -1.40 15.77 13.91
C GLY A 14 -0.24 15.92 12.93
N GLN A 15 0.76 15.02 12.94
CA GLN A 15 1.90 15.12 12.03
C GLN A 15 1.51 14.79 10.58
N LYS A 16 1.61 15.76 9.67
CA LYS A 16 1.49 15.53 8.22
C LYS A 16 2.70 14.74 7.71
N ARG A 17 2.47 13.71 6.90
CA ARG A 17 3.53 12.89 6.28
C ARG A 17 3.21 12.60 4.83
N THR A 18 4.27 12.61 4.01
CA THR A 18 4.23 12.09 2.65
C THR A 18 4.75 10.66 2.65
N VAL A 19 3.99 9.74 2.06
CA VAL A 19 4.35 8.33 1.95
C VAL A 19 4.44 7.96 0.47
N SER A 20 5.53 7.33 0.08
CA SER A 20 5.71 6.75 -1.26
C SER A 20 6.00 5.26 -1.12
N ARG A 21 5.31 4.43 -1.91
CA ARG A 21 5.45 2.97 -1.88
C ARG A 21 5.34 2.40 -3.29
N GLU A 22 6.09 1.34 -3.53
CA GLU A 22 6.00 0.56 -4.76
C GLU A 22 4.87 -0.46 -4.62
N LEU A 23 3.78 -0.27 -5.37
CA LEU A 23 2.62 -1.16 -5.31
C LEU A 23 2.96 -2.59 -5.75
N ARG A 24 3.88 -2.74 -6.71
CA ARG A 24 4.27 -4.06 -7.23
C ARG A 24 4.89 -4.95 -6.16
N ASP A 25 5.72 -4.38 -5.28
CA ASP A 25 6.32 -5.12 -4.15
C ASP A 25 5.26 -5.56 -3.14
N MET A 26 4.28 -4.68 -2.87
CA MET A 26 3.15 -4.98 -1.99
C MET A 26 2.29 -6.11 -2.55
N ILE A 27 1.94 -6.04 -3.84
CA ILE A 27 1.16 -7.06 -4.55
C ILE A 27 1.91 -8.40 -4.56
N THR A 28 3.20 -8.40 -4.91
CA THR A 28 4.04 -9.61 -4.92
C THR A 28 4.04 -10.29 -3.55
N THR A 29 4.16 -9.50 -2.48
CA THR A 29 4.11 -10.03 -1.11
C THR A 29 2.76 -10.65 -0.78
N ALA A 30 1.67 -9.98 -1.15
CA ALA A 30 0.32 -10.48 -0.93
C ALA A 30 0.03 -11.77 -1.72
N LEU A 31 0.45 -11.84 -2.99
CA LEU A 31 0.29 -13.02 -3.83
C LEU A 31 1.06 -14.22 -3.28
N ARG A 32 2.28 -14.02 -2.76
CA ARG A 32 3.04 -15.08 -2.07
C ARG A 32 2.28 -15.63 -0.85
N GLN A 33 1.77 -14.74 0.01
CA GLN A 33 0.98 -15.14 1.18
C GLN A 33 -0.33 -15.85 0.80
N ALA A 34 -0.95 -15.46 -0.31
CA ALA A 34 -2.14 -16.11 -0.84
C ALA A 34 -1.81 -17.51 -1.38
N HIS A 35 -0.71 -17.65 -2.12
CA HIS A 35 -0.23 -18.92 -2.68
C HIS A 35 0.08 -19.95 -1.58
N GLU A 36 0.63 -19.53 -0.44
CA GLU A 36 0.83 -20.41 0.73
C GLU A 36 -0.47 -21.06 1.22
N LYS A 37 -1.61 -20.37 1.09
CA LYS A 37 -2.93 -20.87 1.49
C LYS A 37 -3.65 -21.58 0.34
N GLN A 38 -3.39 -21.17 -0.89
CA GLN A 38 -3.99 -21.70 -2.10
C GLN A 38 -2.95 -21.80 -3.23
N PRO A 39 -2.23 -22.93 -3.35
CA PRO A 39 -1.11 -23.10 -4.28
C PRO A 39 -1.48 -22.99 -5.77
N ALA A 40 -2.77 -23.00 -6.12
CA ALA A 40 -3.24 -22.79 -7.48
C ALA A 40 -3.20 -21.32 -7.93
N LEU A 41 -3.05 -20.36 -7.00
CA LEU A 41 -2.95 -18.94 -7.34
C LEU A 41 -1.55 -18.62 -7.86
N SER A 42 -1.46 -17.81 -8.92
CA SER A 42 -0.17 -17.32 -9.40
C SER A 42 0.51 -16.41 -8.38
N THR A 43 1.83 -16.41 -8.38
CA THR A 43 2.65 -15.48 -7.61
C THR A 43 3.20 -14.34 -8.47
N ASP A 44 2.98 -14.38 -9.79
CA ASP A 44 3.37 -13.34 -10.72
C ASP A 44 2.32 -12.21 -10.72
N PRO A 45 2.69 -10.96 -10.39
CA PRO A 45 1.79 -9.82 -10.46
C PRO A 45 1.24 -9.55 -11.88
N ASP A 46 1.98 -9.91 -12.92
CA ASP A 46 1.62 -9.59 -14.31
C ASP A 46 0.47 -10.50 -14.83
N ASP A 47 0.14 -11.58 -14.11
CA ASP A 47 -1.03 -12.41 -14.36
C ASP A 47 -2.36 -11.75 -13.92
N PHE A 48 -2.29 -10.59 -13.27
CA PHE A 48 -3.45 -9.90 -12.70
C PHE A 48 -3.58 -8.46 -13.20
N LEU A 49 -4.81 -7.96 -13.21
CA LEU A 49 -5.12 -6.55 -13.44
C LEU A 49 -5.42 -5.86 -12.10
N LEU A 50 -4.75 -4.73 -11.83
CA LEU A 50 -5.16 -3.84 -10.75
C LEU A 50 -6.43 -3.10 -11.16
N SER A 51 -7.59 -3.64 -10.77
CA SER A 51 -8.91 -3.10 -11.16
C SER A 51 -9.36 -1.92 -10.30
N ASN A 52 -8.90 -1.85 -9.05
CA ASN A 52 -9.26 -0.80 -8.11
C ASN A 52 -8.11 -0.54 -7.12
N PHE A 53 -7.95 0.72 -6.72
CA PHE A 53 -7.09 1.13 -5.64
C PHE A 53 -7.80 2.22 -4.82
N SER A 54 -7.99 1.95 -3.53
CA SER A 54 -8.68 2.86 -2.62
C SER A 54 -7.77 3.25 -1.46
N ILE A 55 -7.79 4.53 -1.12
CA ILE A 55 -7.21 5.03 0.13
C ILE A 55 -8.39 5.51 0.98
N GLY A 56 -8.44 5.02 2.21
CA GLY A 56 -9.49 5.38 3.15
C GLY A 56 -9.06 5.11 4.57
N LEU A 57 -9.86 5.62 5.51
CA LEU A 57 -9.75 5.29 6.92
C LEU A 57 -10.83 4.26 7.23
N GLU A 58 -10.41 3.07 7.61
CA GLU A 58 -11.31 2.07 8.17
C GLU A 58 -11.23 2.16 9.70
N GLY A 59 -12.22 2.82 10.30
CA GLY A 59 -12.35 2.96 11.75
C GLY A 59 -13.23 1.87 12.35
N MET A 60 -12.79 1.24 13.45
CA MET A 60 -13.57 0.24 14.19
C MET A 60 -14.48 0.83 15.29
N GLY A 61 -15.00 2.06 15.15
CA GLY A 61 -16.01 2.62 16.09
C GLY A 61 -15.88 4.10 16.45
N HIS A 62 -16.87 4.54 17.25
CA HIS A 62 -17.35 5.86 17.72
C HIS A 62 -16.42 7.08 17.91
N TRP A 63 -15.38 7.28 17.11
CA TRP A 63 -14.58 8.52 17.18
C TRP A 63 -14.80 9.38 15.95
N ALA A 64 -15.23 10.62 16.17
CA ALA A 64 -15.15 11.64 15.15
C ALA A 64 -13.66 11.91 14.87
N THR A 65 -13.23 11.56 13.67
CA THR A 65 -11.86 11.79 13.20
C THR A 65 -11.93 12.56 11.90
N GLU A 66 -11.06 13.56 11.78
CA GLU A 66 -10.85 14.30 10.54
C GLU A 66 -9.49 13.91 9.96
N CYS A 67 -9.42 13.80 8.65
CA CYS A 67 -8.21 13.47 7.92
C CYS A 67 -8.16 14.25 6.63
N GLU A 68 -7.02 14.88 6.37
CA GLU A 68 -6.72 15.50 5.09
C GLU A 68 -5.75 14.59 4.32
N ILE A 69 -6.15 14.18 3.12
CA ILE A 69 -5.31 13.50 2.16
C ILE A 69 -5.10 14.44 1.00
N SER A 70 -3.84 14.75 0.69
CA SER A 70 -3.43 15.67 -0.38
C SER A 70 -2.27 15.07 -1.17
N ASP A 71 -2.00 15.66 -2.34
CA ASP A 71 -0.87 15.32 -3.21
C ASP A 71 -0.83 13.83 -3.64
N LEU A 72 -2.01 13.27 -3.93
CA LEU A 72 -2.13 11.90 -4.44
C LEU A 72 -1.61 11.78 -5.87
N GLY A 73 -0.66 10.87 -6.07
CA GLY A 73 -0.12 10.55 -7.38
C GLY A 73 0.11 9.06 -7.54
N LEU A 74 -0.31 8.52 -8.68
CA LEU A 74 0.06 7.18 -9.15
C LEU A 74 0.87 7.33 -10.43
N THR A 75 2.12 6.89 -10.39
CA THR A 75 3.02 6.99 -11.54
C THR A 75 3.38 5.58 -12.00
N ALA A 76 3.13 5.30 -13.27
CA ALA A 76 3.66 4.08 -13.89
C ALA A 76 5.17 4.25 -14.06
N ILE A 77 5.96 3.37 -13.44
CA ILE A 77 7.39 3.29 -13.71
C ILE A 77 7.56 2.31 -14.87
N SER A 78 7.64 2.82 -16.09
CA SER A 78 8.06 2.00 -17.22
C SER A 78 9.49 1.53 -16.95
N GLN A 79 9.69 0.22 -16.79
CA GLN A 79 11.03 -0.34 -16.82
C GLN A 79 11.57 -0.22 -18.26
N PRO A 80 12.85 0.16 -18.44
CA PRO A 80 13.48 0.18 -19.76
C PRO A 80 13.60 -1.23 -20.38
#